data_AF-A0A822V2T6-F1
#
_entry.id   AF-A0A822V2T6-F1
#
_cell.length_a   1.000
_cell.length_b   1.000
_cell.length_c   1.000
_cell.angle_alpha   90.00
_cell.angle_beta   90.00
_cell.angle_gamma   90.00
#
_symmetry.space_group_name_H-M   'P 1'
#
loop_
_entity.id
_entity.type
_entity.pdbx_description
1 polymer ?
#
loop_
_entity_poly.entity_id
_entity_poly.type
_entity_poly.pdbx_seq_one_letter_code
_entity_poly.pdbx_strand_id
1 'polypeptide(L)'
;MHGQEKTDRQLDERLNFLGLGHGERQNLSDMKGVITGSLDASLDRFYAKVRSVPETAKFFANDAHVQHAKAMQLKHWARIASGTFNADYTDAVTAIGRTHARLGLEPRWYIGGYALMLDGIVKALIESELKGLFMEKKARKVKDALSATIKAALLDMDYSISVYLDVLAAERHKVEAEQAQMKKEQEHVLALLNSALDRLANGDLTSSIGEKTAPQFQGLIANFNAAVGNLSGAFAQIVEEANKISGNTRELTSATDDMARRTEQQAAALEETAAAVEEITTISKLSAQRSEEAKAIVESSAVEAARSRDVVTEAVKAMGAIEDSSQKITQIISVIDEISFQTNLLALNAGVEAARAGEAGKGFAVVAQEVRELAQRSANAAKEIKTLISKSSADVMQGVSLVNKTGESLNTIGNKVDHIQEHIASLTKAAQEQSVGIQEISAAINSMDNLTQKNAAMVEETNAATHNLSDVSANLAALVSRFSVSATKAHVERTYKAA
;
A
#
# COMPACT_ATOMS: atom_id res chain seq x y z
N MET A 1 -73.24 -21.76 14.29
CA MET A 1 -74.04 -22.49 15.29
C MET A 1 -73.67 -22.17 16.76
N HIS A 2 -72.47 -21.68 17.10
CA HIS A 2 -72.08 -21.43 18.51
C HIS A 2 -72.62 -20.14 19.19
N GLY A 3 -73.17 -19.17 18.45
CA GLY A 3 -73.61 -17.89 19.05
C GLY A 3 -74.94 -17.99 19.81
N GLN A 4 -75.87 -18.78 19.29
CA GLN A 4 -77.24 -18.88 19.80
C GLN A 4 -77.30 -19.78 21.04
N GLU A 5 -76.64 -20.94 21.02
CA GLU A 5 -76.48 -21.83 22.19
C GLU A 5 -75.84 -21.12 23.40
N LYS A 6 -74.87 -20.23 23.16
CA LYS A 6 -74.23 -19.44 24.23
C LYS A 6 -75.18 -18.40 24.82
N THR A 7 -76.01 -17.78 23.98
CA THR A 7 -76.97 -16.76 24.40
C THR A 7 -78.10 -17.39 25.21
N ASP A 8 -78.59 -18.54 24.75
CA ASP A 8 -79.64 -19.30 25.45
C ASP A 8 -79.14 -19.80 26.80
N ARG A 9 -77.91 -20.33 26.87
CA ARG A 9 -77.28 -20.72 28.14
C ARG A 9 -77.13 -19.56 29.12
N GLN A 10 -76.74 -18.38 28.64
CA GLN A 10 -76.65 -17.17 29.47
C GLN A 10 -78.02 -16.70 29.97
N LEU A 11 -79.06 -16.85 29.16
CA LEU A 11 -80.43 -16.53 29.57
C LEU A 11 -80.90 -17.49 30.66
N ASP A 12 -80.69 -18.80 30.48
CA ASP A 12 -81.07 -19.82 31.45
C ASP A 12 -80.35 -19.64 32.79
N GLU A 13 -79.03 -19.37 32.76
CA GLU A 13 -78.26 -19.06 33.97
C GLU A 13 -78.83 -17.84 34.72
N ARG A 14 -79.24 -16.78 34.00
CA ARG A 14 -79.84 -15.58 34.59
C ARG A 14 -81.24 -15.85 35.17
N LEU A 15 -82.08 -16.60 34.44
CA LEU A 15 -83.42 -16.94 34.90
C LEU A 15 -83.37 -17.82 36.14
N ASN A 16 -82.44 -18.79 36.18
CA ASN A 16 -82.20 -19.63 37.35
C ASN A 16 -81.67 -18.82 38.54
N PHE A 17 -80.70 -17.92 38.31
CA PHE A 17 -80.16 -17.05 39.36
C PHE A 17 -81.24 -16.16 39.98
N LEU A 18 -82.15 -15.63 39.16
CA LEU A 18 -83.28 -14.80 39.62
C LEU A 18 -84.44 -15.60 40.22
N GLY A 19 -84.40 -16.94 40.17
CA GLY A 19 -85.51 -17.79 40.61
C GLY A 19 -86.75 -17.71 39.73
N LEU A 20 -86.64 -17.27 38.47
CA LEU A 20 -87.74 -17.22 37.50
C LEU A 20 -87.93 -18.59 36.83
N GLY A 21 -88.37 -19.57 37.62
CA GLY A 21 -88.70 -20.91 37.17
C GLY A 21 -90.04 -20.99 36.44
N HIS A 22 -90.52 -22.20 36.18
CA HIS A 22 -91.80 -22.41 35.50
C HIS A 22 -92.98 -21.80 36.28
N GLY A 23 -93.01 -21.94 37.61
CA GLY A 23 -94.08 -21.42 38.46
C GLY A 23 -94.18 -19.90 38.44
N GLU A 24 -93.05 -19.20 38.56
CA GLU A 24 -92.99 -17.74 38.54
C GLU A 24 -93.37 -17.17 37.17
N ARG A 25 -92.94 -17.84 36.09
CA ARG A 25 -93.33 -17.47 34.71
C ARG A 25 -94.83 -17.67 34.48
N GLN A 26 -95.41 -18.74 35.03
CA GLN A 26 -96.86 -18.97 34.95
C GLN A 26 -97.62 -17.89 35.72
N ASN A 27 -97.21 -17.57 36.95
CA ASN A 27 -97.80 -16.49 37.74
C ASN A 27 -97.74 -15.14 37.00
N LEU A 28 -96.63 -14.87 36.30
CA LEU A 28 -96.47 -13.66 35.50
C LEU A 28 -97.45 -13.63 34.31
N SER A 29 -97.66 -14.78 33.65
CA SER A 29 -98.61 -14.94 32.56
C SER A 29 -100.07 -14.80 33.03
N ASP A 30 -100.42 -15.35 34.19
CA ASP A 30 -101.77 -15.25 34.77
C ASP A 30 -102.11 -13.78 35.10
N MET A 31 -101.11 -13.01 35.52
CA MET A 31 -101.24 -11.57 35.81
C MET A 31 -101.12 -10.67 34.57
N LYS A 32 -100.92 -11.23 33.37
CA LYS A 32 -100.67 -10.47 32.13
C LYS A 32 -101.73 -9.40 31.87
N GLY A 33 -103.01 -9.72 32.08
CA GLY A 33 -104.11 -8.79 31.87
C GLY A 33 -104.03 -7.55 32.77
N VAL A 34 -103.68 -7.75 34.05
CA VAL A 34 -103.51 -6.65 35.02
C VAL A 34 -102.27 -5.82 34.68
N ILE A 35 -101.15 -6.48 34.37
CA ILE A 35 -99.89 -5.80 34.01
C ILE A 35 -100.13 -4.93 32.77
N THR A 36 -100.59 -5.54 31.67
CA THR A 36 -100.82 -4.82 30.41
C THR A 36 -101.85 -3.71 30.52
N GLY A 37 -102.93 -3.91 31.28
CA GLY A 37 -103.93 -2.89 31.55
C GLY A 37 -103.39 -1.68 32.33
N SER A 38 -102.34 -1.87 33.14
CA SER A 38 -101.70 -0.78 33.91
C SER A 38 -100.67 0.02 33.11
N LEU A 39 -100.18 -0.51 31.98
CA LEU A 39 -99.02 0.04 31.28
C LEU A 39 -99.32 1.40 30.66
N ASP A 40 -100.50 1.61 30.09
CA ASP A 40 -100.80 2.83 29.33
C ASP A 40 -100.69 4.09 30.21
N ALA A 41 -101.38 4.09 31.34
CA ALA A 41 -101.32 5.17 32.34
C ALA A 41 -99.95 5.27 33.05
N SER A 42 -99.19 4.18 33.11
CA SER A 42 -97.84 4.17 33.69
C SER A 42 -96.81 4.78 32.73
N LEU A 43 -96.94 4.46 31.44
CA LEU A 43 -96.11 5.01 30.37
C LEU A 43 -96.37 6.50 30.16
N ASP A 44 -97.61 6.97 30.27
CA ASP A 44 -97.90 8.41 30.20
C ASP A 44 -97.19 9.18 31.32
N ARG A 45 -97.23 8.66 32.55
CA ARG A 45 -96.50 9.23 33.68
C ARG A 45 -94.99 9.16 33.48
N PHE A 46 -94.48 8.04 32.99
CA PHE A 46 -93.06 7.87 32.66
C PHE A 46 -92.58 8.89 31.61
N TYR A 47 -93.27 9.00 30.47
CA TYR A 47 -92.87 9.91 29.41
C TYR A 47 -93.08 11.38 29.76
N ALA A 48 -94.09 11.71 30.57
CA ALA A 48 -94.22 13.05 31.17
C ALA A 48 -92.98 13.38 32.03
N LYS A 49 -92.50 12.42 32.82
CA LYS A 49 -91.28 12.59 33.63
C LYS A 49 -90.02 12.71 32.76
N VAL A 50 -89.87 11.85 31.74
CA VAL A 50 -88.76 11.90 30.77
C VAL A 50 -88.67 13.26 30.08
N ARG A 51 -89.80 13.89 29.75
CA ARG A 51 -89.83 15.24 29.15
C ARG A 51 -89.47 16.35 30.13
N SER A 52 -89.74 16.15 31.42
CA SER A 52 -89.43 17.14 32.46
C SER A 52 -87.94 17.18 32.85
N VAL A 53 -87.15 16.20 32.43
CA VAL A 53 -85.73 16.06 32.78
C VAL A 53 -84.87 16.33 31.52
N PRO A 54 -84.06 17.40 31.48
CA PRO A 54 -83.29 17.80 30.29
C PRO A 54 -82.44 16.68 29.68
N GLU A 55 -81.79 15.89 30.55
CA GLU A 55 -80.87 14.81 30.19
C GLU A 55 -81.58 13.68 29.42
N THR A 56 -82.88 13.49 29.66
CA THR A 56 -83.69 12.47 28.98
C THR A 56 -84.59 13.06 27.89
N ALA A 57 -85.01 14.31 28.02
CA ALA A 57 -85.87 14.99 27.04
C ALA A 57 -85.19 15.12 25.68
N LYS A 58 -83.86 15.32 25.66
CA LYS A 58 -83.05 15.46 24.43
C LYS A 58 -83.15 14.29 23.44
N PHE A 59 -83.56 13.11 23.91
CA PHE A 59 -83.71 11.92 23.05
C PHE A 59 -85.03 11.89 22.28
N PHE A 60 -85.96 12.80 22.56
CA PHE A 60 -87.29 12.83 21.96
C PHE A 60 -87.52 14.16 21.25
N ALA A 61 -87.57 14.13 19.92
CA ALA A 61 -87.71 15.34 19.10
C ALA A 61 -89.14 15.92 19.13
N ASN A 62 -90.17 15.07 19.24
CA ASN A 62 -91.58 15.47 19.18
C ASN A 62 -92.52 14.42 19.82
N ASP A 63 -93.82 14.71 19.81
CA ASP A 63 -94.86 13.80 20.31
C ASP A 63 -94.91 12.46 19.58
N ALA A 64 -94.72 12.45 18.26
CA ALA A 64 -94.73 11.22 17.48
C ALA A 64 -93.61 10.25 17.90
N HIS A 65 -92.41 10.77 18.21
CA HIS A 65 -91.31 9.97 18.74
C HIS A 65 -91.65 9.32 20.09
N VAL A 66 -92.32 10.06 20.98
CA VAL A 66 -92.75 9.53 22.27
C VAL A 66 -93.82 8.46 22.09
N GLN A 67 -94.80 8.67 21.20
CA GLN A 67 -95.83 7.67 20.92
C GLN A 67 -95.24 6.40 20.31
N HIS A 68 -94.27 6.52 19.40
CA HIS A 68 -93.56 5.37 18.86
C HIS A 68 -92.79 4.61 19.95
N ALA A 69 -92.05 5.31 20.80
CA ALA A 69 -91.32 4.69 21.91
C ALA A 69 -92.27 4.02 22.92
N LYS A 70 -93.41 4.66 23.22
CA LYS A 70 -94.49 4.10 24.05
C LYS A 70 -95.02 2.80 23.46
N ALA A 71 -95.30 2.75 22.16
CA ALA A 71 -95.73 1.52 21.48
C ALA A 71 -94.69 0.39 21.59
N MET A 72 -93.40 0.72 21.46
CA MET A 72 -92.33 -0.25 21.62
C MET A 72 -92.20 -0.75 23.07
N GLN A 73 -92.36 0.12 24.07
CA GLN A 73 -92.38 -0.26 25.48
C GLN A 73 -93.58 -1.15 25.80
N LEU A 74 -94.77 -0.85 25.28
CA LEU A 74 -95.95 -1.71 25.42
C LEU A 74 -95.67 -3.13 24.87
N LYS A 75 -95.09 -3.23 23.67
CA LYS A 75 -94.71 -4.51 23.07
C LYS A 75 -93.68 -5.26 23.94
N HIS A 76 -92.69 -4.56 24.48
CA HIS A 76 -91.67 -5.14 25.34
C HIS A 76 -92.25 -5.67 26.65
N TRP A 77 -93.04 -4.86 27.36
CA TRP A 77 -93.67 -5.27 28.61
C TRP A 77 -94.74 -6.36 28.43
N ALA A 78 -95.46 -6.36 27.30
CA ALA A 78 -96.38 -7.45 26.96
C ALA A 78 -95.66 -8.79 26.76
N ARG A 79 -94.41 -8.77 26.29
CA ARG A 79 -93.55 -9.95 26.20
C ARG A 79 -93.04 -10.40 27.56
N ILE A 80 -92.62 -9.47 28.43
CA ILE A 80 -92.26 -9.81 29.81
C ILE A 80 -93.48 -10.46 30.51
N ALA A 81 -94.64 -9.81 30.43
CA ALA A 81 -95.88 -10.26 31.04
C ALA A 81 -96.42 -11.57 30.46
N SER A 82 -95.92 -12.07 29.32
CA SER A 82 -96.31 -13.40 28.83
C SER A 82 -95.61 -14.56 29.55
N GLY A 83 -94.61 -14.26 30.39
CA GLY A 83 -93.77 -15.28 31.03
C GLY A 83 -92.85 -16.03 30.05
N THR A 84 -92.82 -15.65 28.77
CA THR A 84 -92.07 -16.35 27.72
C THR A 84 -90.71 -15.70 27.50
N PHE A 85 -89.69 -16.19 28.19
CA PHE A 85 -88.30 -15.75 28.04
C PHE A 85 -87.54 -16.71 27.12
N ASN A 86 -87.58 -16.45 25.81
CA ASN A 86 -86.95 -17.24 24.75
C ASN A 86 -85.94 -16.40 23.93
N ALA A 87 -85.42 -16.95 22.83
CA ALA A 87 -84.52 -16.23 21.91
C ALA A 87 -85.12 -14.90 21.40
N ASP A 88 -86.43 -14.83 21.13
CA ASP A 88 -87.06 -13.58 20.69
C ASP A 88 -86.99 -12.50 21.78
N TYR A 89 -87.09 -12.89 23.06
CA TYR A 89 -86.92 -12.00 24.19
C TYR A 89 -85.49 -11.45 24.27
N THR A 90 -84.47 -12.31 24.17
CA THR A 90 -83.06 -11.89 24.25
C THR A 90 -82.66 -11.00 23.08
N ASP A 91 -83.13 -11.31 21.87
CA ASP A 91 -82.89 -10.48 20.68
C ASP A 91 -83.50 -9.08 20.85
N ALA A 92 -84.72 -8.99 21.37
CA ALA A 92 -85.34 -7.69 21.58
C ALA A 92 -84.68 -6.90 22.71
N VAL A 93 -84.35 -7.51 23.85
CA VAL A 93 -83.69 -6.78 24.94
C VAL A 93 -82.29 -6.33 24.54
N THR A 94 -81.61 -7.11 23.70
CA THR A 94 -80.30 -6.75 23.12
C THR A 94 -80.44 -5.63 22.11
N ALA A 95 -81.46 -5.64 21.24
CA ALA A 95 -81.74 -4.54 20.33
C ALA A 95 -82.04 -3.23 21.08
N ILE A 96 -82.77 -3.30 22.20
CA ILE A 96 -83.01 -2.17 23.09
C ILE A 96 -81.69 -1.68 23.70
N GLY A 97 -80.89 -2.57 24.27
CA GLY A 97 -79.59 -2.23 24.85
C GLY A 97 -78.64 -1.57 23.84
N ARG A 98 -78.55 -2.10 22.62
CA ARG A 98 -77.77 -1.50 21.52
C ARG A 98 -78.30 -0.14 21.12
N THR A 99 -79.61 0.05 21.12
CA THR A 99 -80.23 1.34 20.82
C THR A 99 -79.87 2.37 21.87
N HIS A 100 -79.95 2.03 23.16
CA HIS A 100 -79.55 2.94 24.24
C HIS A 100 -78.06 3.27 24.21
N ALA A 101 -77.19 2.28 23.97
CA ALA A 101 -75.76 2.50 23.80
C ALA A 101 -75.46 3.45 22.63
N ARG A 102 -76.12 3.25 21.47
CA ARG A 102 -75.97 4.11 20.30
C ARG A 102 -76.45 5.54 20.54
N LEU A 103 -77.52 5.72 21.30
CA LEU A 103 -78.04 7.04 21.65
C LEU A 103 -77.21 7.72 22.75
N GLY A 104 -76.34 7.00 23.46
CA GLY A 104 -75.64 7.53 24.64
C GLY A 104 -76.57 7.74 25.83
N LEU A 105 -77.64 6.94 25.94
CA LEU A 105 -78.51 6.95 27.11
C LEU A 105 -77.80 6.21 28.25
N GLU A 106 -77.45 6.95 29.30
CA GLU A 106 -76.79 6.36 30.46
C GLU A 106 -77.70 5.35 31.18
N PRO A 107 -77.13 4.24 31.71
CA PRO A 107 -77.88 3.24 32.45
C PRO A 107 -78.76 3.81 33.56
N ARG A 108 -78.34 4.90 34.23
CA ARG A 108 -79.11 5.58 35.28
C ARG A 108 -80.51 5.99 34.87
N TRP A 109 -80.64 6.53 33.67
CA TRP A 109 -81.93 6.98 33.15
C TRP A 109 -82.79 5.80 32.69
N TYR A 110 -82.15 4.76 32.16
CA TYR A 110 -82.83 3.53 31.77
C TYR A 110 -83.38 2.78 32.99
N ILE A 111 -82.57 2.56 34.02
CA ILE A 111 -82.94 1.89 35.27
C ILE A 111 -83.98 2.71 36.05
N GLY A 112 -83.79 4.02 36.15
CA GLY A 112 -84.76 4.94 36.76
C GLY A 112 -86.11 4.92 36.04
N GLY A 113 -86.12 4.78 34.71
CA GLY A 113 -87.34 4.61 33.94
C GLY A 113 -88.09 3.31 34.25
N TYR A 114 -87.36 2.20 34.42
CA TYR A 114 -87.95 0.93 34.85
C TYR A 114 -88.52 1.02 36.27
N ALA A 115 -87.89 1.79 37.17
CA ALA A 115 -88.42 2.02 38.51
C ALA A 115 -89.78 2.74 38.50
N LEU A 116 -89.98 3.68 37.56
CA LEU A 116 -91.27 4.35 37.36
C LEU A 116 -92.32 3.43 36.74
N MET A 117 -91.92 2.57 35.80
CA MET A 117 -92.80 1.57 35.21
C MET A 117 -93.27 0.53 36.23
N LEU A 118 -92.34 0.00 37.03
CA LEU A 118 -92.64 -0.97 38.07
C LEU A 118 -93.52 -0.39 39.18
N ASP A 119 -93.38 0.90 39.53
CA ASP A 119 -94.28 1.58 40.46
C ASP A 119 -95.76 1.46 40.03
N GLY A 120 -96.02 1.72 38.74
CA GLY A 120 -97.37 1.61 38.18
C GLY A 120 -97.89 0.17 38.16
N ILE A 121 -97.06 -0.77 37.70
CA ILE A 121 -97.41 -2.19 37.58
C ILE A 121 -97.69 -2.80 38.97
N VAL A 122 -96.80 -2.57 39.94
CA VAL A 122 -96.91 -3.14 41.29
C VAL A 122 -98.14 -2.61 42.02
N LYS A 123 -98.45 -1.31 41.88
CA LYS A 123 -99.67 -0.73 42.44
C LYS A 123 -100.93 -1.40 41.86
N ALA A 124 -100.96 -1.61 40.54
CA ALA A 124 -102.09 -2.27 39.87
C ALA A 124 -102.25 -3.73 40.29
N LEU A 125 -101.14 -4.48 40.42
CA LEU A 125 -101.15 -5.88 40.90
C LEU A 125 -101.66 -6.00 42.33
N ILE A 126 -101.24 -5.11 43.23
CA ILE A 126 -101.71 -5.16 44.63
C ILE A 126 -103.21 -4.80 44.70
N GLU A 127 -103.67 -3.86 43.90
CA GLU A 127 -105.08 -3.47 43.83
C GLU A 127 -105.96 -4.56 43.19
N SER A 128 -105.43 -5.37 42.27
CA SER A 128 -106.19 -6.48 41.67
C SER A 128 -106.45 -7.61 42.67
N GLU A 129 -105.48 -7.92 43.52
CA GLU A 129 -105.52 -9.04 44.47
C GLU A 129 -106.17 -8.70 45.82
N LEU A 130 -106.02 -7.47 46.33
CA LEU A 130 -106.54 -7.06 47.65
C LEU A 130 -107.86 -6.27 47.57
N LYS A 131 -108.92 -6.88 47.04
CA LYS A 131 -110.27 -6.26 46.91
C LYS A 131 -111.15 -6.48 48.14
N GLY A 132 -111.80 -5.42 48.65
CA GLY A 132 -112.82 -5.49 49.73
C GLY A 132 -112.83 -4.29 50.68
N LEU A 133 -113.99 -3.94 51.23
CA LEU A 133 -114.26 -2.70 52.02
C LEU A 133 -113.31 -2.49 53.23
N PHE A 134 -112.76 -3.58 53.80
CA PHE A 134 -111.86 -3.54 54.97
C PHE A 134 -110.36 -3.67 54.62
N MET A 135 -109.98 -3.90 53.35
CA MET A 135 -108.60 -4.16 52.92
C MET A 135 -107.89 -2.97 52.23
N GLU A 136 -108.62 -1.92 51.84
CA GLU A 136 -108.08 -0.78 51.07
C GLU A 136 -106.91 -0.07 51.78
N LYS A 137 -107.01 0.12 53.10
CA LYS A 137 -105.95 0.77 53.89
C LYS A 137 -104.66 -0.06 53.94
N LYS A 138 -104.79 -1.39 53.98
CA LYS A 138 -103.67 -2.33 53.96
C LYS A 138 -103.03 -2.40 52.58
N ALA A 139 -103.84 -2.47 51.52
CA ALA A 139 -103.37 -2.42 50.13
C ALA A 139 -102.59 -1.13 49.83
N ARG A 140 -103.06 0.02 50.32
CA ARG A 140 -102.35 1.32 50.18
C ARG A 140 -101.00 1.32 50.89
N LYS A 141 -100.93 0.82 52.12
CA LYS A 141 -99.66 0.74 52.86
C LYS A 141 -98.66 -0.21 52.19
N VAL A 142 -99.12 -1.37 51.71
CA VAL A 142 -98.26 -2.37 51.05
C VAL A 142 -97.77 -1.87 49.70
N LYS A 143 -98.61 -1.24 48.88
CA LYS A 143 -98.20 -0.76 47.55
C LYS A 143 -97.20 0.39 47.61
N ASP A 144 -97.37 1.32 48.55
CA ASP A 144 -96.44 2.44 48.71
C ASP A 144 -95.10 1.96 49.29
N ALA A 145 -95.13 1.05 50.26
CA ALA A 145 -93.91 0.44 50.81
C ALA A 145 -93.15 -0.38 49.76
N LEU A 146 -93.84 -1.25 49.01
CA LEU A 146 -93.19 -2.08 48.00
C LEU A 146 -92.65 -1.25 46.83
N SER A 147 -93.40 -0.25 46.38
CA SER A 147 -92.92 0.71 45.36
C SER A 147 -91.68 1.46 45.82
N ALA A 148 -91.68 1.96 47.07
CA ALA A 148 -90.51 2.64 47.63
C ALA A 148 -89.29 1.71 47.70
N THR A 149 -89.46 0.46 48.14
CA THR A 149 -88.39 -0.54 48.18
C THR A 149 -87.83 -0.86 46.78
N ILE A 150 -88.70 -1.05 45.78
CA ILE A 150 -88.26 -1.33 44.40
C ILE A 150 -87.50 -0.14 43.81
N LYS A 151 -88.00 1.09 44.02
CA LYS A 151 -87.29 2.30 43.57
C LYS A 151 -85.93 2.46 44.25
N ALA A 152 -85.85 2.20 45.56
CA ALA A 152 -84.59 2.26 46.29
C ALA A 152 -83.59 1.20 45.80
N ALA A 153 -84.03 -0.05 45.59
CA ALA A 153 -83.18 -1.12 45.06
C ALA A 153 -82.66 -0.80 43.65
N LEU A 154 -83.51 -0.25 42.77
CA LEU A 154 -83.10 0.14 41.43
C LEU A 154 -82.17 1.36 41.42
N LEU A 155 -82.31 2.30 42.35
CA LEU A 155 -81.36 3.40 42.53
C LEU A 155 -79.98 2.90 42.97
N ASP A 156 -79.94 1.95 43.92
CA ASP A 156 -78.68 1.35 44.40
C ASP A 156 -77.97 0.55 43.29
N MET A 157 -78.73 -0.22 42.51
CA MET A 157 -78.23 -0.92 41.33
C MET A 157 -77.68 0.04 40.27
N ASP A 158 -78.39 1.14 40.00
CA ASP A 158 -77.90 2.17 39.08
C ASP A 158 -76.54 2.72 39.52
N TYR A 159 -76.46 3.19 40.77
CA TYR A 159 -75.23 3.81 41.27
C TYR A 159 -74.06 2.83 41.23
N SER A 160 -74.29 1.57 41.62
CA SER A 160 -73.30 0.50 41.58
C SER A 160 -72.81 0.19 40.16
N ILE A 161 -73.72 0.13 39.17
CA ILE A 161 -73.36 -0.12 37.77
C ILE A 161 -72.61 1.07 37.19
N SER A 162 -73.03 2.30 37.51
CA SER A 162 -72.38 3.52 37.04
C SER A 162 -70.91 3.59 37.51
N VAL A 163 -70.65 3.36 38.81
CA VAL A 163 -69.28 3.32 39.35
C VAL A 163 -68.43 2.22 38.70
N TYR A 164 -69.00 1.04 38.48
CA TYR A 164 -68.30 -0.06 37.81
C TYR A 164 -67.86 0.30 36.38
N LEU A 165 -68.73 0.99 35.63
CA LEU A 165 -68.41 1.43 34.27
C LEU A 165 -67.34 2.54 34.26
N ASP A 166 -67.37 3.47 35.22
CA ASP A 166 -66.38 4.55 35.33
C ASP A 166 -64.96 4.00 35.58
N VAL A 167 -64.81 3.00 36.47
CA VAL A 167 -63.52 2.35 36.75
C VAL A 167 -62.95 1.68 35.49
N LEU A 168 -63.78 0.98 34.73
CA LEU A 168 -63.35 0.33 33.49
C LEU A 168 -62.93 1.35 32.41
N ALA A 169 -63.59 2.51 32.34
CA ALA A 169 -63.21 3.58 31.42
C ALA A 169 -61.87 4.20 31.81
N ALA A 170 -61.63 4.45 33.12
CA ALA A 170 -60.38 5.00 33.61
C ALA A 170 -59.17 4.10 33.31
N GLU A 171 -59.28 2.79 33.50
CA GLU A 171 -58.19 1.85 33.21
C GLU A 171 -57.88 1.77 31.70
N ARG A 172 -58.93 1.79 30.85
CA ARG A 172 -58.75 1.86 29.39
C ARG A 172 -57.97 3.10 28.97
N HIS A 173 -58.35 4.26 29.48
CA HIS A 173 -57.66 5.51 29.18
C HIS A 173 -56.19 5.50 29.62
N LYS A 174 -55.87 4.87 30.76
CA LYS A 174 -54.50 4.73 31.23
C LYS A 174 -53.66 3.87 30.27
N VAL A 175 -54.17 2.69 29.89
CA VAL A 175 -53.47 1.79 28.94
C VAL A 175 -53.30 2.45 27.58
N GLU A 176 -54.33 3.14 27.08
CA GLU A 176 -54.26 3.89 25.82
C GLU A 176 -53.20 5.00 25.87
N ALA A 177 -53.09 5.72 27.00
CA ALA A 177 -52.08 6.75 27.19
C ALA A 177 -50.65 6.18 27.24
N GLU A 178 -50.42 5.08 27.95
CA GLU A 178 -49.13 4.39 28.01
C GLU A 178 -48.71 3.87 26.61
N GLN A 179 -49.63 3.24 25.87
CA GLN A 179 -49.36 2.79 24.51
C GLN A 179 -49.07 3.95 23.55
N ALA A 180 -49.81 5.06 23.66
CA ALA A 180 -49.57 6.24 22.85
C ALA A 180 -48.19 6.87 23.14
N GLN A 181 -47.76 6.87 24.40
CA GLN A 181 -46.44 7.37 24.80
C GLN A 181 -45.31 6.47 24.27
N MET A 182 -45.42 5.15 24.44
CA MET A 182 -44.45 4.19 23.89
C MET A 182 -44.33 4.30 22.37
N LYS A 183 -45.46 4.46 21.68
CA LYS A 183 -45.49 4.65 20.23
C LYS A 183 -44.76 5.93 19.81
N LYS A 184 -44.98 7.05 20.50
CA LYS A 184 -44.27 8.31 20.23
C LYS A 184 -42.77 8.18 20.45
N GLU A 185 -42.34 7.52 21.53
CA GLU A 185 -40.92 7.28 21.81
C GLU A 185 -40.27 6.42 20.72
N GLN A 186 -40.97 5.37 20.26
CA GLN A 186 -40.50 4.51 19.17
C GLN A 186 -40.41 5.27 17.84
N GLU A 187 -41.44 6.02 17.46
CA GLU A 187 -41.45 6.84 16.24
C GLU A 187 -40.33 7.88 16.24
N HIS A 188 -40.07 8.52 17.38
CA HIS A 188 -38.97 9.47 17.54
C HIS A 188 -37.60 8.82 17.34
N VAL A 189 -37.33 7.68 17.99
CA VAL A 189 -36.05 6.96 17.83
C VAL A 189 -35.86 6.46 16.41
N LEU A 190 -36.91 5.94 15.77
CA LEU A 190 -36.86 5.52 14.37
C LEU A 190 -36.55 6.70 13.44
N ALA A 191 -37.11 7.88 13.68
CA ALA A 191 -36.81 9.08 12.92
C ALA A 191 -35.33 9.51 13.07
N LEU A 192 -34.80 9.48 14.29
CA LEU A 192 -33.39 9.77 14.56
C LEU A 192 -32.45 8.80 13.85
N LEU A 193 -32.73 7.50 13.94
CA LEU A 193 -31.95 6.47 13.25
C LEU A 193 -32.04 6.62 11.74
N ASN A 194 -33.23 6.89 11.20
CA ASN A 194 -33.41 7.08 9.77
C ASN A 194 -32.59 8.28 9.25
N SER A 195 -32.61 9.41 9.97
CA SER A 195 -31.80 10.57 9.62
C SER A 195 -30.30 10.28 9.71
N ALA A 196 -29.86 9.58 10.76
CA ALA A 196 -28.44 9.26 10.94
C ALA A 196 -27.94 8.23 9.91
N LEU A 197 -28.78 7.25 9.54
CA LEU A 197 -28.50 6.27 8.49
C LEU A 197 -28.50 6.90 7.10
N ASP A 198 -29.38 7.87 6.84
CA ASP A 198 -29.39 8.61 5.58
C ASP A 198 -28.09 9.41 5.41
N ARG A 199 -27.61 10.08 6.47
CA ARG A 199 -26.28 10.72 6.48
C ARG A 199 -25.16 9.72 6.22
N LEU A 200 -25.18 8.57 6.89
CA LEU A 200 -24.19 7.50 6.69
C LEU A 200 -24.20 6.97 5.24
N ALA A 201 -25.38 6.76 4.65
CA ALA A 201 -25.54 6.32 3.27
C ALA A 201 -25.00 7.33 2.25
N ASN A 202 -25.04 8.62 2.59
CA ASN A 202 -24.42 9.71 1.83
C ASN A 202 -22.93 9.91 2.15
N GLY A 203 -22.31 9.00 2.91
CA GLY A 203 -20.88 9.00 3.21
C GLY A 203 -20.48 9.82 4.44
N ASP A 204 -21.41 10.33 5.24
CA ASP A 204 -21.08 11.12 6.43
C ASP A 204 -20.80 10.24 7.66
N LEU A 205 -19.52 9.95 7.88
CA LEU A 205 -19.02 9.19 9.05
C LEU A 205 -18.82 10.08 10.29
N THR A 206 -19.24 11.34 10.26
CA THR A 206 -19.27 12.23 11.42
C THR A 206 -20.64 12.26 12.12
N SER A 207 -21.63 11.56 11.54
CA SER A 207 -22.99 11.47 12.07
C SER A 207 -23.02 10.74 13.41
N SER A 208 -23.50 11.42 14.44
CA SER A 208 -23.76 10.81 15.75
C SER A 208 -25.12 11.26 16.28
N ILE A 209 -25.78 10.36 17.01
CA ILE A 209 -27.05 10.65 17.67
C ILE A 209 -26.73 11.02 19.12
N GLY A 210 -26.81 12.32 19.42
CA GLY A 210 -26.57 12.89 20.75
C GLY A 210 -27.84 13.24 21.54
N GLU A 211 -29.02 13.03 20.95
CA GLU A 211 -30.30 13.34 21.59
C GLU A 211 -30.66 12.29 22.66
N LYS A 212 -31.34 12.73 23.74
CA LYS A 212 -31.73 11.85 24.84
C LYS A 212 -32.92 10.99 24.41
N THR A 213 -32.71 9.67 24.35
CA THR A 213 -33.76 8.68 24.09
C THR A 213 -34.18 7.97 25.37
N ALA A 214 -35.36 7.34 25.33
CA ALA A 214 -35.82 6.49 26.43
C ALA A 214 -34.80 5.36 26.75
N PRO A 215 -34.69 4.90 28.02
CA PRO A 215 -33.66 3.97 28.46
C PRO A 215 -33.55 2.69 27.61
N GLN A 216 -34.69 2.16 27.16
CA GLN A 216 -34.74 0.94 26.35
C GLN A 216 -34.06 1.06 24.98
N PHE A 217 -33.85 2.29 24.47
CA PHE A 217 -33.23 2.55 23.17
C PHE A 217 -31.76 3.00 23.26
N GLN A 218 -31.25 3.30 24.45
CA GLN A 218 -29.88 3.82 24.62
C GLN A 218 -28.81 2.85 24.10
N GLY A 219 -29.01 1.54 24.29
CA GLY A 219 -28.10 0.53 23.76
C GLY A 219 -28.02 0.51 22.23
N LEU A 220 -29.14 0.74 21.54
CA LEU A 220 -29.20 0.81 20.08
C LEU A 220 -28.45 2.04 19.56
N ILE A 221 -28.66 3.21 20.19
CA ILE A 221 -27.96 4.45 19.87
C ILE A 221 -26.45 4.33 20.12
N ALA A 222 -26.05 3.74 21.25
CA ALA A 222 -24.64 3.53 21.58
C ALA A 222 -23.96 2.63 20.55
N ASN A 223 -24.59 1.52 20.15
CA ASN A 223 -24.06 0.61 19.14
C ASN A 223 -23.93 1.30 17.77
N PHE A 224 -24.92 2.11 17.37
CA PHE A 224 -24.85 2.89 16.13
C PHE A 224 -23.67 3.87 16.16
N ASN A 225 -23.55 4.69 17.22
CA ASN A 225 -22.47 5.66 17.35
C ASN A 225 -21.09 4.98 17.39
N ALA A 226 -20.96 3.84 18.06
CA ALA A 226 -19.72 3.07 18.08
C ALA A 226 -19.35 2.52 16.69
N ALA A 227 -20.32 2.02 15.93
CA ALA A 227 -20.10 1.55 14.56
C ALA A 227 -19.63 2.68 13.63
N VAL A 228 -20.29 3.84 13.68
CA VAL A 228 -19.88 5.01 12.89
C VAL A 228 -18.50 5.52 13.31
N GLY A 229 -18.22 5.56 14.62
CA GLY A 229 -16.90 5.94 15.14
C GLY A 229 -15.78 5.02 14.67
N ASN A 230 -16.00 3.70 14.70
CA ASN A 230 -15.03 2.71 14.22
C ASN A 230 -14.80 2.83 12.70
N LEU A 231 -15.85 3.03 11.91
CA LEU A 231 -15.73 3.27 10.47
C LEU A 231 -14.97 4.58 10.20
N SER A 232 -15.33 5.68 10.87
CA SER A 232 -14.60 6.94 10.76
C SER A 232 -13.11 6.78 11.11
N GLY A 233 -12.79 6.01 12.16
CA GLY A 233 -11.40 5.74 12.54
C GLY A 233 -10.65 4.95 11.47
N ALA A 234 -11.25 3.88 10.93
CA ALA A 234 -10.65 3.08 9.87
C ALA A 234 -10.40 3.89 8.59
N PHE A 235 -11.37 4.69 8.15
CA PHE A 235 -11.21 5.56 6.99
C PHE A 235 -10.15 6.65 7.21
N ALA A 236 -10.06 7.23 8.42
CA ALA A 236 -9.01 8.18 8.76
C ALA A 236 -7.60 7.57 8.60
N GLN A 237 -7.41 6.33 9.08
CA GLN A 237 -6.16 5.60 8.92
C GLN A 237 -5.85 5.34 7.45
N ILE A 238 -6.83 4.97 6.63
CA ILE A 238 -6.64 4.77 5.18
C ILE A 238 -6.20 6.08 4.51
N VAL A 239 -6.77 7.23 4.86
CA VAL A 239 -6.32 8.54 4.33
C VAL A 239 -4.87 8.82 4.72
N GLU A 240 -4.51 8.58 5.98
CA GLU A 240 -3.15 8.79 6.46
C GLU A 240 -2.14 7.93 5.69
N GLU A 241 -2.43 6.63 5.53
CA GLU A 241 -1.58 5.71 4.78
C GLU A 241 -1.52 6.07 3.29
N ALA A 242 -2.63 6.48 2.67
CA ALA A 242 -2.63 6.97 1.28
C ALA A 242 -1.73 8.20 1.10
N ASN A 243 -1.74 9.14 2.05
CA ASN A 243 -0.86 10.31 2.03
C ASN A 243 0.60 9.92 2.22
N LYS A 244 0.91 8.96 3.11
CA LYS A 244 2.27 8.42 3.28
C LYS A 244 2.77 7.75 2.00
N ILE A 245 1.95 6.92 1.36
CA ILE A 245 2.31 6.29 0.08
C ILE A 245 2.55 7.35 -0.99
N SER A 246 1.69 8.38 -1.10
CA SER A 246 1.91 9.49 -2.04
C SER A 246 3.23 10.23 -1.78
N GLY A 247 3.58 10.48 -0.51
CA GLY A 247 4.87 11.05 -0.12
C GLY A 247 6.05 10.18 -0.55
N ASN A 248 6.05 8.91 -0.16
CA ASN A 248 7.09 7.93 -0.51
C ASN A 248 7.23 7.77 -2.03
N THR A 249 6.13 7.83 -2.77
CA THR A 249 6.14 7.74 -4.23
C THR A 249 6.89 8.92 -4.85
N ARG A 250 6.72 10.15 -4.33
CA ARG A 250 7.49 11.31 -4.80
C ARG A 250 8.98 11.18 -4.50
N GLU A 251 9.32 10.65 -3.33
CA GLU A 251 10.72 10.36 -2.97
C GLU A 251 11.33 9.30 -3.91
N LEU A 252 10.57 8.24 -4.22
CA LEU A 252 10.98 7.22 -5.19
C LEU A 252 11.19 7.83 -6.58
N THR A 253 10.27 8.66 -7.09
CA THR A 253 10.44 9.35 -8.38
C THR A 253 11.73 10.16 -8.39
N SER A 254 12.00 10.94 -7.35
CA SER A 254 13.22 11.73 -7.26
C SER A 254 14.48 10.87 -7.20
N ALA A 255 14.44 9.73 -6.51
CA ALA A 255 15.56 8.78 -6.42
C ALA A 255 15.80 8.06 -7.76
N THR A 256 14.73 7.71 -8.48
CA THR A 256 14.79 7.11 -9.80
C THR A 256 15.35 8.09 -10.83
N ASP A 257 14.95 9.37 -10.79
CA ASP A 257 15.51 10.43 -11.64
C ASP A 257 17.01 10.64 -11.39
N ASP A 258 17.44 10.58 -10.12
CA ASP A 258 18.86 10.64 -9.78
C ASP A 258 19.63 9.42 -10.31
N MET A 259 19.06 8.23 -10.15
CA MET A 259 19.64 7.00 -10.68
C MET A 259 19.73 7.05 -12.22
N ALA A 260 18.74 7.61 -12.90
CA ALA A 260 18.76 7.81 -14.35
C ALA A 260 19.96 8.67 -14.77
N ARG A 261 20.11 9.87 -14.17
CA ARG A 261 21.23 10.78 -14.45
C ARG A 261 22.59 10.13 -14.17
N ARG A 262 22.71 9.39 -13.08
CA ARG A 262 23.95 8.68 -12.74
C ARG A 262 24.25 7.55 -13.72
N THR A 263 23.23 6.84 -14.19
CA THR A 263 23.37 5.79 -15.20
C THR A 263 23.83 6.37 -16.54
N GLU A 264 23.28 7.52 -16.95
CA GLU A 264 23.72 8.26 -18.15
C GLU A 264 25.18 8.75 -18.02
N GLN A 265 25.54 9.34 -16.88
CA GLN A 265 26.92 9.77 -16.61
C GLN A 265 27.89 8.58 -16.62
N GLN A 266 27.47 7.44 -16.05
CA GLN A 266 28.26 6.22 -16.06
C GLN A 266 28.43 5.66 -17.47
N ALA A 267 27.39 5.71 -18.30
CA ALA A 267 27.49 5.32 -19.70
C ALA A 267 28.50 6.19 -20.46
N ALA A 268 28.44 7.52 -20.30
CA ALA A 268 29.40 8.43 -20.91
C ALA A 268 30.84 8.17 -20.44
N ALA A 269 31.05 7.96 -19.14
CA ALA A 269 32.36 7.62 -18.60
C ALA A 269 32.88 6.26 -19.11
N LEU A 270 32.00 5.28 -19.33
CA LEU A 270 32.35 3.99 -19.92
C LEU A 270 32.75 4.13 -21.39
N GLU A 271 32.07 4.97 -22.17
CA GLU A 271 32.45 5.25 -23.56
C GLU A 271 33.85 5.88 -23.63
N GLU A 272 34.14 6.88 -22.81
CA GLU A 272 35.48 7.51 -22.74
C GLU A 272 36.55 6.50 -22.30
N THR A 273 36.25 5.67 -21.30
CA THR A 273 37.18 4.65 -20.81
C THR A 273 37.43 3.57 -21.86
N ALA A 274 36.39 3.14 -22.58
CA ALA A 274 36.51 2.18 -23.67
C ALA A 274 37.40 2.71 -24.80
N ALA A 275 37.20 3.98 -25.19
CA ALA A 275 38.04 4.64 -26.20
C ALA A 275 39.51 4.73 -25.76
N ALA A 276 39.76 5.09 -24.48
CA ALA A 276 41.11 5.14 -23.94
C ALA A 276 41.78 3.75 -23.91
N VAL A 277 41.02 2.70 -23.59
CA VAL A 277 41.52 1.32 -23.61
C VAL A 277 41.82 0.85 -25.03
N GLU A 278 41.03 1.23 -26.03
CA GLU A 278 41.30 0.93 -27.43
C GLU A 278 42.59 1.63 -27.93
N GLU A 279 42.81 2.88 -27.53
CA GLU A 279 44.04 3.61 -27.80
C GLU A 279 45.26 2.92 -27.14
N ILE A 280 45.15 2.57 -25.85
CA ILE A 280 46.19 1.85 -25.12
C ILE A 280 46.47 0.47 -25.74
N THR A 281 45.43 -0.24 -26.19
CA THR A 281 45.56 -1.53 -26.89
C THR A 281 46.40 -1.35 -28.16
N THR A 282 46.12 -0.30 -28.93
CA THR A 282 46.86 0.03 -30.15
C THR A 282 48.33 0.35 -29.85
N ILE A 283 48.58 1.18 -28.84
CA ILE A 283 49.94 1.57 -28.40
C ILE A 283 50.72 0.36 -27.89
N SER A 284 50.09 -0.53 -27.12
CA SER A 284 50.71 -1.75 -26.59
C SER A 284 51.11 -2.70 -27.72
N LYS A 285 50.22 -2.91 -28.71
CA LYS A 285 50.51 -3.72 -29.90
C LYS A 285 51.66 -3.15 -30.71
N LEU A 286 51.69 -1.83 -30.92
CA LEU A 286 52.78 -1.16 -31.62
C LEU A 286 54.11 -1.30 -30.85
N SER A 287 54.07 -1.16 -29.52
CA SER A 287 55.27 -1.31 -28.67
C SER A 287 55.83 -2.73 -28.70
N ALA A 288 54.96 -3.76 -28.72
CA ALA A 288 55.37 -5.14 -28.90
C ALA A 288 56.06 -5.34 -30.26
N GLN A 289 55.46 -4.84 -31.35
CA GLN A 289 56.06 -4.92 -32.69
C GLN A 289 57.42 -4.20 -32.74
N ARG A 290 57.53 -2.99 -32.18
CA ARG A 290 58.79 -2.23 -32.13
C ARG A 290 59.87 -2.94 -31.32
N SER A 291 59.49 -3.64 -30.25
CA SER A 291 60.43 -4.43 -29.46
C SER A 291 60.95 -5.63 -30.24
N GLU A 292 60.09 -6.31 -31.02
CA GLU A 292 60.50 -7.40 -31.92
C GLU A 292 61.44 -6.90 -33.04
N GLU A 293 61.14 -5.75 -33.65
CA GLU A 293 62.01 -5.09 -34.64
C GLU A 293 63.38 -4.75 -34.03
N ALA A 294 63.39 -4.15 -32.83
CA ALA A 294 64.62 -3.81 -32.12
C ALA A 294 65.45 -5.06 -31.76
N LYS A 295 64.80 -6.15 -31.37
CA LYS A 295 65.46 -7.44 -31.07
C LYS A 295 66.23 -7.94 -32.29
N ALA A 296 65.61 -7.94 -33.48
CA ALA A 296 66.27 -8.38 -34.71
C ALA A 296 67.50 -7.52 -35.06
N ILE A 297 67.43 -6.20 -34.86
CA ILE A 297 68.55 -5.28 -35.09
C ILE A 297 69.69 -5.56 -34.12
N VAL A 298 69.39 -5.79 -32.84
CA VAL A 298 70.37 -6.07 -31.79
C VAL A 298 71.05 -7.41 -32.03
N GLU A 299 70.30 -8.46 -32.40
CA GLU A 299 70.85 -9.77 -32.79
C GLU A 299 71.81 -9.65 -33.98
N SER A 300 71.41 -8.92 -35.04
CA SER A 300 72.31 -8.66 -36.18
C SER A 300 73.56 -7.88 -35.78
N SER A 301 73.42 -6.92 -34.86
CA SER A 301 74.54 -6.11 -34.37
C SER A 301 75.52 -6.93 -33.53
N ALA A 302 75.01 -7.88 -32.74
CA ALA A 302 75.82 -8.81 -31.96
C ALA A 302 76.68 -9.70 -32.88
N VAL A 303 76.09 -10.21 -33.96
CA VAL A 303 76.80 -11.00 -34.99
C VAL A 303 77.91 -10.18 -35.66
N GLU A 304 77.64 -8.95 -36.07
CA GLU A 304 78.66 -8.09 -36.69
C GLU A 304 79.76 -7.66 -35.71
N ALA A 305 79.42 -7.42 -34.44
CA ALA A 305 80.41 -7.14 -33.40
C ALA A 305 81.34 -8.34 -33.16
N ALA A 306 80.79 -9.56 -33.11
CA ALA A 306 81.56 -10.80 -33.01
C ALA A 306 82.50 -10.96 -34.21
N ARG A 307 81.98 -10.81 -35.44
CA ARG A 307 82.79 -10.87 -36.66
C ARG A 307 83.90 -9.82 -36.69
N SER A 308 83.62 -8.61 -36.22
CA SER A 308 84.62 -7.54 -36.14
C SER A 308 85.75 -7.87 -35.15
N ARG A 309 85.45 -8.55 -34.04
CA ARG A 309 86.47 -9.06 -33.10
C ARG A 309 87.37 -10.11 -33.75
N ASP A 310 86.80 -11.01 -34.55
CA ASP A 310 87.58 -12.02 -35.28
C ASP A 310 88.55 -11.36 -36.28
N VAL A 311 88.08 -10.39 -37.07
CA VAL A 311 88.92 -9.64 -38.03
C VAL A 311 90.04 -8.88 -37.34
N VAL A 312 89.77 -8.24 -36.20
CA VAL A 312 90.81 -7.56 -35.41
C VAL A 312 91.83 -8.56 -34.88
N THR A 313 91.40 -9.73 -34.42
CA THR A 313 92.29 -10.80 -33.95
C THR A 313 93.22 -11.28 -35.07
N GLU A 314 92.69 -11.46 -36.29
CA GLU A 314 93.50 -11.78 -37.47
C GLU A 314 94.48 -10.65 -37.82
N ALA A 315 94.05 -9.39 -37.73
CA ALA A 315 94.91 -8.23 -38.00
C ALA A 315 96.08 -8.11 -37.01
N VAL A 316 95.84 -8.34 -35.71
CA VAL A 316 96.90 -8.39 -34.69
C VAL A 316 97.91 -9.49 -35.02
N LYS A 317 97.43 -10.68 -35.39
CA LYS A 317 98.29 -11.81 -35.77
C LYS A 317 99.15 -11.49 -37.00
N ALA A 318 98.56 -10.84 -38.02
CA ALA A 318 99.28 -10.42 -39.21
C ALA A 318 100.35 -9.36 -38.90
N MET A 319 100.04 -8.37 -38.07
CA MET A 319 101.01 -7.35 -37.65
C MET A 319 102.15 -7.95 -36.81
N GLY A 320 101.86 -8.90 -35.93
CA GLY A 320 102.90 -9.64 -35.20
C GLY A 320 103.84 -10.42 -36.14
N ALA A 321 103.31 -11.02 -37.21
CA ALA A 321 104.14 -11.67 -38.21
C ALA A 321 105.05 -10.68 -39.00
N ILE A 322 104.58 -9.45 -39.23
CA ILE A 322 105.37 -8.38 -39.85
C ILE A 322 106.48 -7.89 -38.90
N GLU A 323 106.19 -7.77 -37.60
CA GLU A 323 107.17 -7.44 -36.57
C GLU A 323 108.30 -8.49 -36.52
N ASP A 324 107.94 -9.77 -36.43
CA ASP A 324 108.88 -10.89 -36.45
C ASP A 324 109.76 -10.88 -37.71
N SER A 325 109.15 -10.61 -38.88
CA SER A 325 109.88 -10.49 -40.16
C SER A 325 110.86 -9.32 -40.15
N SER A 326 110.45 -8.16 -39.62
CA SER A 326 111.29 -6.96 -39.51
C SER A 326 112.49 -7.17 -38.59
N GLN A 327 112.32 -7.91 -37.48
CA GLN A 327 113.42 -8.31 -36.61
C GLN A 327 114.42 -9.21 -37.34
N LYS A 328 113.95 -10.21 -38.08
CA LYS A 328 114.81 -11.08 -38.90
C LYS A 328 115.58 -10.30 -39.96
N ILE A 329 114.94 -9.34 -40.65
CA ILE A 329 115.61 -8.46 -41.62
C ILE A 329 116.70 -7.64 -40.91
N THR A 330 116.42 -7.09 -39.73
CA THR A 330 117.42 -6.32 -38.95
C THR A 330 118.66 -7.15 -38.60
N GLN A 331 118.47 -8.43 -38.28
CA GLN A 331 119.58 -9.38 -38.05
C GLN A 331 120.40 -9.59 -39.33
N ILE A 332 119.74 -9.84 -40.46
CA ILE A 332 120.39 -10.03 -41.77
C ILE A 332 121.20 -8.78 -42.16
N ILE A 333 120.63 -7.59 -41.98
CA ILE A 333 121.32 -6.32 -42.29
C ILE A 333 122.54 -6.11 -41.38
N SER A 334 122.46 -6.55 -40.11
CA SER A 334 123.61 -6.48 -39.20
C SER A 334 124.75 -7.43 -39.65
N VAL A 335 124.42 -8.62 -40.17
CA VAL A 335 125.39 -9.53 -40.79
C VAL A 335 125.99 -8.93 -42.07
N ILE A 336 125.18 -8.25 -42.89
CA ILE A 336 125.68 -7.58 -44.12
C ILE A 336 126.65 -6.44 -43.77
N ASP A 337 126.34 -5.63 -42.75
CA ASP A 337 127.24 -4.58 -42.26
C ASP A 337 128.57 -5.17 -41.77
N GLU A 338 128.52 -6.30 -41.05
CA GLU A 338 129.71 -7.04 -40.61
C GLU A 338 130.54 -7.57 -41.78
N ILE A 339 129.90 -8.20 -42.79
CA ILE A 339 130.57 -8.66 -44.02
C ILE A 339 131.22 -7.47 -44.76
N SER A 340 130.52 -6.34 -44.82
CA SER A 340 131.02 -5.11 -45.45
C SER A 340 132.26 -4.58 -44.73
N PHE A 341 132.25 -4.59 -43.40
CA PHE A 341 133.39 -4.20 -42.58
C PHE A 341 134.58 -5.16 -42.77
N GLN A 342 134.35 -6.47 -42.76
CA GLN A 342 135.37 -7.47 -43.04
C GLN A 342 135.97 -7.31 -44.45
N THR A 343 135.13 -7.04 -45.46
CA THR A 343 135.55 -6.80 -46.85
C THR A 343 136.39 -5.53 -46.97
N ASN A 344 136.01 -4.46 -46.27
CA ASN A 344 136.77 -3.21 -46.20
C ASN A 344 138.17 -3.43 -45.57
N LEU A 345 138.26 -4.24 -44.51
CA LEU A 345 139.54 -4.62 -43.89
C LEU A 345 140.39 -5.51 -44.80
N LEU A 346 139.79 -6.49 -45.47
CA LEU A 346 140.48 -7.35 -46.45
C LEU A 346 141.04 -6.52 -47.63
N ALA A 347 140.23 -5.60 -48.15
CA ALA A 347 140.63 -4.69 -49.23
C ALA A 347 141.74 -3.72 -48.78
N LEU A 348 141.69 -3.22 -47.54
CA LEU A 348 142.77 -2.44 -46.96
C LEU A 348 144.08 -3.25 -46.88
N ASN A 349 144.02 -4.47 -46.37
CA ASN A 349 145.17 -5.36 -46.28
C ASN A 349 145.75 -5.66 -47.68
N ALA A 350 144.90 -5.93 -48.67
CA ALA A 350 145.30 -6.13 -50.05
C ALA A 350 145.92 -4.87 -50.69
N GLY A 351 145.38 -3.69 -50.39
CA GLY A 351 145.92 -2.41 -50.84
C GLY A 351 147.30 -2.10 -50.26
N VAL A 352 147.52 -2.44 -48.98
CA VAL A 352 148.82 -2.31 -48.32
C VAL A 352 149.86 -3.26 -48.96
N GLU A 353 149.50 -4.51 -49.20
CA GLU A 353 150.41 -5.49 -49.82
C GLU A 353 150.70 -5.14 -51.30
N ALA A 354 149.72 -4.60 -52.02
CA ALA A 354 149.90 -4.09 -53.38
C ALA A 354 150.85 -2.88 -53.44
N ALA A 355 150.77 -1.96 -52.48
CA ALA A 355 151.72 -0.85 -52.35
C ALA A 355 153.15 -1.35 -52.04
N ARG A 356 153.26 -2.45 -51.26
CA ARG A 356 154.52 -3.10 -50.92
C ARG A 356 155.20 -3.76 -52.13
N ALA A 357 154.43 -4.24 -53.11
CA ALA A 357 154.91 -4.84 -54.35
C ALA A 357 155.37 -3.82 -55.42
N GLY A 358 155.28 -2.51 -55.16
CA GLY A 358 155.79 -1.46 -56.04
C GLY A 358 155.11 -1.39 -57.41
N GLU A 359 155.89 -1.23 -58.50
CA GLU A 359 155.38 -1.12 -59.88
C GLU A 359 154.55 -2.35 -60.32
N ALA A 360 154.90 -3.55 -59.84
CA ALA A 360 154.19 -4.79 -60.19
C ALA A 360 152.80 -4.90 -59.53
N GLY A 361 152.56 -4.15 -58.44
CA GLY A 361 151.32 -4.18 -57.66
C GLY A 361 150.28 -3.13 -58.05
N LYS A 362 150.58 -2.20 -58.96
CA LYS A 362 149.70 -1.07 -59.31
C LYS A 362 148.29 -1.49 -59.74
N GLY A 363 148.17 -2.54 -60.56
CA GLY A 363 146.86 -3.08 -60.97
C GLY A 363 146.05 -3.65 -59.80
N PHE A 364 146.71 -4.36 -58.88
CA PHE A 364 146.09 -4.89 -57.67
C PHE A 364 145.70 -3.78 -56.68
N ALA A 365 146.48 -2.70 -56.57
CA ALA A 365 146.16 -1.56 -55.72
C ALA A 365 144.88 -0.85 -56.16
N VAL A 366 144.65 -0.70 -57.47
CA VAL A 366 143.41 -0.13 -58.02
C VAL A 366 142.22 -1.02 -57.70
N VAL A 367 142.32 -2.34 -57.90
CA VAL A 367 141.25 -3.29 -57.56
C VAL A 367 140.96 -3.27 -56.05
N ALA A 368 142.00 -3.25 -55.20
CA ALA A 368 141.83 -3.18 -53.75
C ALA A 368 141.13 -1.88 -53.32
N GLN A 369 141.44 -0.73 -53.93
CA GLN A 369 140.76 0.53 -53.66
C GLN A 369 139.29 0.48 -54.11
N GLU A 370 138.98 -0.09 -55.28
CA GLU A 370 137.61 -0.23 -55.78
C GLU A 370 136.77 -1.16 -54.89
N VAL A 371 137.34 -2.29 -54.45
CA VAL A 371 136.69 -3.21 -53.50
C VAL A 371 136.45 -2.52 -52.16
N ARG A 372 137.39 -1.69 -51.70
CA ARG A 372 137.25 -0.92 -50.46
C ARG A 372 136.13 0.11 -50.56
N GLU A 373 136.05 0.84 -51.67
CA GLU A 373 135.00 1.82 -51.92
C GLU A 373 133.62 1.16 -52.04
N LEU A 374 133.55 0.00 -52.71
CA LEU A 374 132.34 -0.83 -52.76
C LEU A 374 131.92 -1.31 -51.36
N ALA A 375 132.87 -1.77 -50.53
CA ALA A 375 132.61 -2.17 -49.15
C ALA A 375 132.14 -1.00 -48.27
N GLN A 376 132.67 0.22 -48.47
CA GLN A 376 132.18 1.39 -47.75
C GLN A 376 130.77 1.79 -48.21
N ARG A 377 130.47 1.70 -49.52
CA ARG A 377 129.13 1.93 -50.08
C ARG A 377 128.12 0.91 -49.55
N SER A 378 128.49 -0.37 -49.48
CA SER A 378 127.65 -1.43 -48.91
C SER A 378 127.36 -1.22 -47.43
N ALA A 379 128.34 -0.77 -46.63
CA ALA A 379 128.15 -0.46 -45.21
C ALA A 379 127.20 0.73 -45.01
N ASN A 380 127.37 1.79 -45.81
CA ASN A 380 126.47 2.94 -45.79
C ASN A 380 125.04 2.56 -46.17
N ALA A 381 124.86 1.76 -47.23
CA ALA A 381 123.56 1.24 -47.64
C ALA A 381 122.92 0.33 -46.58
N ALA A 382 123.71 -0.55 -45.96
CA ALA A 382 123.24 -1.39 -44.86
C ALA A 382 122.75 -0.55 -43.67
N LYS A 383 123.47 0.53 -43.32
CA LYS A 383 123.07 1.46 -42.25
C LYS A 383 121.79 2.23 -42.58
N GLU A 384 121.61 2.67 -43.82
CA GLU A 384 120.36 3.30 -44.29
C GLU A 384 119.18 2.32 -44.21
N ILE A 385 119.35 1.09 -44.71
CA ILE A 385 118.32 0.04 -44.63
C ILE A 385 118.00 -0.27 -43.16
N LYS A 386 119.00 -0.38 -42.29
CA LYS A 386 118.81 -0.61 -40.85
C LYS A 386 117.95 0.48 -40.21
N THR A 387 118.20 1.74 -40.58
CA THR A 387 117.42 2.90 -40.10
C THR A 387 115.97 2.82 -40.58
N LEU A 388 115.75 2.52 -41.87
CA LEU A 388 114.42 2.36 -42.45
C LEU A 388 113.64 1.20 -41.79
N ILE A 389 114.27 0.04 -41.61
CA ILE A 389 113.64 -1.13 -40.98
C ILE A 389 113.35 -0.86 -39.50
N SER A 390 114.23 -0.16 -38.78
CA SER A 390 113.99 0.22 -37.38
C SER A 390 112.79 1.16 -37.27
N LYS A 391 112.66 2.11 -38.20
CA LYS A 391 111.47 2.97 -38.28
C LYS A 391 110.21 2.17 -38.60
N SER A 392 110.25 1.29 -39.61
CA SER A 392 109.12 0.41 -39.94
C SER A 392 108.70 -0.47 -38.77
N SER A 393 109.66 -0.99 -38.00
CA SER A 393 109.36 -1.76 -36.78
C SER A 393 108.64 -0.93 -35.72
N ALA A 394 109.05 0.33 -35.52
CA ALA A 394 108.37 1.24 -34.61
C ALA A 394 106.93 1.57 -35.08
N ASP A 395 106.74 1.82 -36.38
CA ASP A 395 105.43 2.07 -36.98
C ASP A 395 104.52 0.83 -36.84
N VAL A 396 105.04 -0.38 -37.00
CA VAL A 396 104.31 -1.64 -36.79
C VAL A 396 103.91 -1.82 -35.33
N MET A 397 104.81 -1.59 -34.36
CA MET A 397 104.45 -1.65 -32.94
C MET A 397 103.34 -0.66 -32.57
N GLN A 398 103.40 0.56 -33.11
CA GLN A 398 102.34 1.54 -32.93
C GLN A 398 101.02 1.05 -33.55
N GLY A 399 101.08 0.45 -34.75
CA GLY A 399 99.95 -0.20 -35.41
C GLY A 399 99.31 -1.29 -34.54
N VAL A 400 100.12 -2.22 -34.01
CA VAL A 400 99.67 -3.29 -33.09
C VAL A 400 98.96 -2.69 -31.87
N SER A 401 99.53 -1.64 -31.26
CA SER A 401 98.91 -0.97 -30.11
C SER A 401 97.53 -0.38 -30.45
N LEU A 402 97.38 0.28 -31.59
CA LEU A 402 96.10 0.85 -32.04
C LEU A 402 95.06 -0.24 -32.37
N VAL A 403 95.48 -1.33 -33.00
CA VAL A 403 94.60 -2.47 -33.31
C VAL A 403 94.14 -3.17 -32.02
N ASN A 404 95.02 -3.35 -31.03
CA ASN A 404 94.63 -3.90 -29.72
C ASN A 404 93.60 -3.02 -29.00
N LYS A 405 93.81 -1.70 -28.96
CA LYS A 405 92.83 -0.75 -28.40
C LYS A 405 91.48 -0.80 -29.14
N THR A 406 91.52 -1.02 -30.45
CA THR A 406 90.31 -1.23 -31.26
C THR A 406 89.59 -2.52 -30.85
N GLY A 407 90.34 -3.60 -30.61
CA GLY A 407 89.82 -4.87 -30.09
C GLY A 407 89.16 -4.73 -28.72
N GLU A 408 89.79 -4.03 -27.77
CA GLU A 408 89.19 -3.74 -26.45
C GLU A 408 87.89 -2.92 -26.57
N SER A 409 87.86 -1.95 -27.49
CA SER A 409 86.68 -1.13 -27.74
C SER A 409 85.53 -1.96 -28.33
N LEU A 410 85.81 -2.83 -29.29
CA LEU A 410 84.84 -3.78 -29.84
C LEU A 410 84.39 -4.80 -28.78
N ASN A 411 85.26 -5.16 -27.84
CA ASN A 411 84.88 -6.01 -26.71
C ASN A 411 83.83 -5.30 -25.83
N THR A 412 84.11 -4.05 -25.47
CA THR A 412 83.17 -3.22 -24.72
C THR A 412 81.85 -3.00 -25.46
N ILE A 413 81.87 -2.80 -26.78
CA ILE A 413 80.67 -2.65 -27.60
C ILE A 413 79.83 -3.94 -27.58
N GLY A 414 80.44 -5.11 -27.78
CA GLY A 414 79.68 -6.38 -27.74
C GLY A 414 79.00 -6.61 -26.39
N ASN A 415 79.68 -6.33 -25.27
CA ASN A 415 79.06 -6.44 -23.94
C ASN A 415 77.85 -5.49 -23.81
N LYS A 416 77.95 -4.26 -24.34
CA LYS A 416 76.81 -3.32 -24.36
C LYS A 416 75.65 -3.81 -25.22
N VAL A 417 75.94 -4.48 -26.34
CA VAL A 417 74.91 -5.08 -27.20
C VAL A 417 74.18 -6.21 -26.46
N ASP A 418 74.92 -7.05 -25.71
CA ASP A 418 74.32 -8.12 -24.89
C ASP A 418 73.38 -7.55 -23.81
N HIS A 419 73.78 -6.46 -23.14
CA HIS A 419 72.91 -5.76 -22.18
C HIS A 419 71.65 -5.16 -22.84
N ILE A 420 71.77 -4.61 -24.05
CA ILE A 420 70.61 -4.11 -24.80
C ILE A 420 69.67 -5.27 -25.14
N GLN A 421 70.21 -6.44 -25.53
CA GLN A 421 69.41 -7.63 -25.84
C GLN A 421 68.58 -8.08 -24.63
N GLU A 422 69.17 -8.08 -23.43
CA GLU A 422 68.46 -8.44 -22.19
C GLU A 422 67.32 -7.45 -21.86
N HIS A 423 67.54 -6.15 -22.07
CA HIS A 423 66.51 -5.14 -21.91
C HIS A 423 65.36 -5.29 -22.91
N ILE A 424 65.67 -5.56 -24.18
CA ILE A 424 64.65 -5.79 -25.21
C ILE A 424 63.82 -7.05 -24.88
N ALA A 425 64.45 -8.14 -24.43
CA ALA A 425 63.73 -9.33 -24.01
C ALA A 425 62.77 -9.05 -22.84
N SER A 426 63.20 -8.22 -21.89
CA SER A 426 62.35 -7.77 -20.77
C SER A 426 61.17 -6.91 -21.25
N LEU A 427 61.39 -6.02 -22.23
CA LEU A 427 60.33 -5.20 -22.83
C LEU A 427 59.29 -6.04 -23.57
N THR A 428 59.72 -7.03 -24.35
CA THR A 428 58.80 -7.97 -25.03
C THR A 428 57.93 -8.71 -24.01
N LYS A 429 58.52 -9.18 -22.91
CA LYS A 429 57.76 -9.83 -21.83
C LYS A 429 56.76 -8.87 -21.19
N ALA A 430 57.17 -7.65 -20.86
CA ALA A 430 56.29 -6.64 -20.27
C ALA A 430 55.14 -6.24 -21.21
N ALA A 431 55.39 -6.15 -22.51
CA ALA A 431 54.35 -5.88 -23.51
C ALA A 431 53.33 -7.03 -23.60
N GLN A 432 53.77 -8.28 -23.50
CA GLN A 432 52.89 -9.45 -23.44
C GLN A 432 51.99 -9.41 -22.19
N GLU A 433 52.57 -9.11 -21.03
CA GLU A 433 51.84 -8.97 -19.76
C GLU A 433 50.82 -7.81 -19.81
N GLN A 434 51.21 -6.66 -20.37
CA GLN A 434 50.29 -5.54 -20.60
C GLN A 434 49.12 -5.93 -21.50
N SER A 435 49.37 -6.67 -22.59
CA SER A 435 48.31 -7.11 -23.49
C SER A 435 47.28 -7.99 -22.78
N VAL A 436 47.71 -8.85 -21.85
CA VAL A 436 46.80 -9.68 -21.04
C VAL A 436 45.99 -8.79 -20.09
N GLY A 437 46.63 -7.86 -19.38
CA GLY A 437 45.94 -6.93 -18.47
C GLY A 437 44.91 -6.05 -19.20
N ILE A 438 45.23 -5.58 -20.40
CA ILE A 438 44.31 -4.80 -21.24
C ILE A 438 43.08 -5.63 -21.67
N GLN A 439 43.25 -6.93 -21.96
CA GLN A 439 42.13 -7.82 -22.27
C GLN A 439 41.20 -8.00 -21.08
N GLU A 440 41.75 -8.15 -19.87
CA GLU A 440 40.96 -8.23 -18.64
C GLU A 440 40.19 -6.93 -18.36
N ILE A 441 40.84 -5.77 -18.54
CA ILE A 441 40.19 -4.46 -18.43
C ILE A 441 39.06 -4.33 -19.45
N SER A 442 39.28 -4.73 -20.70
CA SER A 442 38.27 -4.69 -21.76
C SER A 442 37.06 -5.58 -21.41
N ALA A 443 37.29 -6.77 -20.86
CA ALA A 443 36.22 -7.65 -20.38
C ALA A 443 35.44 -7.03 -19.22
N ALA A 444 36.12 -6.36 -18.28
CA ALA A 444 35.48 -5.65 -17.16
C ALA A 444 34.61 -4.49 -17.64
N ILE A 445 35.08 -3.70 -18.64
CA ILE A 445 34.31 -2.62 -19.25
C ILE A 445 33.04 -3.16 -19.92
N ASN A 446 33.13 -4.25 -20.69
CA ASN A 446 31.96 -4.89 -21.30
C ASN A 446 30.95 -5.37 -20.25
N SER A 447 31.42 -5.87 -19.10
CA SER A 447 30.56 -6.25 -17.98
C SER A 447 29.87 -5.03 -17.36
N MET A 448 30.61 -3.93 -17.16
CA MET A 448 30.05 -2.67 -16.66
C MET A 448 29.04 -2.05 -17.62
N ASP A 449 29.25 -2.13 -18.93
CA ASP A 449 28.27 -1.69 -19.94
C ASP A 449 26.96 -2.48 -19.82
N ASN A 450 27.05 -3.82 -19.75
CA ASN A 450 25.87 -4.68 -19.53
C ASN A 450 25.11 -4.32 -18.24
N LEU A 451 25.83 -4.03 -17.14
CA LEU A 451 25.20 -3.60 -15.89
C LEU A 451 24.56 -2.21 -16.02
N THR A 452 25.20 -1.30 -16.76
CA THR A 452 24.69 0.05 -17.01
C THR A 452 23.39 0.00 -17.81
N GLN A 453 23.32 -0.85 -18.84
CA GLN A 453 22.08 -1.07 -19.60
C GLN A 453 20.97 -1.70 -18.74
N LYS A 454 21.30 -2.65 -17.86
CA LYS A 454 20.33 -3.20 -16.89
C LYS A 454 19.85 -2.15 -15.90
N ASN A 455 20.71 -1.26 -15.44
CA ASN A 455 20.33 -0.14 -14.59
C ASN A 455 19.37 0.80 -15.31
N ALA A 456 19.62 1.11 -16.59
CA ALA A 456 18.72 1.92 -17.39
C ALA A 456 17.33 1.27 -17.51
N ALA A 457 17.27 -0.03 -17.81
CA ALA A 457 16.01 -0.77 -17.86
C ALA A 457 15.29 -0.80 -16.49
N MET A 458 16.03 -1.01 -15.39
CA MET A 458 15.46 -0.95 -14.04
C MET A 458 14.93 0.44 -13.68
N VAL A 459 15.60 1.51 -14.12
CA VAL A 459 15.16 2.89 -13.93
C VAL A 459 13.83 3.11 -14.66
N GLU A 460 13.70 2.67 -15.91
CA GLU A 460 12.43 2.77 -16.66
C GLU A 460 11.30 1.99 -15.98
N GLU A 461 11.55 0.75 -15.58
CA GLU A 461 10.57 -0.09 -14.89
C GLU A 461 10.15 0.51 -13.55
N THR A 462 11.11 1.00 -12.77
CA THR A 462 10.86 1.64 -11.47
C THR A 462 10.06 2.94 -11.65
N ASN A 463 10.36 3.72 -12.68
CA ASN A 463 9.62 4.95 -12.96
C ASN A 463 8.17 4.64 -13.31
N ALA A 464 7.93 3.63 -14.16
CA ALA A 464 6.59 3.16 -14.51
C ALA A 464 5.83 2.63 -13.27
N ALA A 465 6.48 1.85 -12.41
CA ALA A 465 5.89 1.34 -11.17
C ALA A 465 5.52 2.48 -10.20
N THR A 466 6.39 3.49 -10.10
CA THR A 466 6.19 4.67 -9.24
C THR A 466 5.03 5.52 -9.75
N HIS A 467 4.90 5.73 -11.06
CA HIS A 467 3.74 6.37 -11.67
C HIS A 467 2.43 5.62 -11.37
N ASN A 468 2.41 4.30 -11.55
CA ASN A 468 1.25 3.48 -11.20
C ASN A 468 0.89 3.60 -9.72
N LEU A 469 1.87 3.61 -8.82
CA LEU A 469 1.64 3.77 -7.38
C LEU A 469 1.08 5.15 -7.03
N SER A 470 1.52 6.20 -7.73
CA SER A 470 0.97 7.55 -7.61
C SER A 470 -0.50 7.58 -8.00
N ASP A 471 -0.86 6.95 -9.13
CA ASP A 471 -2.23 6.88 -9.62
C ASP A 471 -3.13 6.08 -8.67
N VAL A 472 -2.66 4.95 -8.17
CA VAL A 472 -3.38 4.14 -7.15
C VAL A 472 -3.61 4.96 -5.89
N SER A 473 -2.60 5.68 -5.41
CA SER A 473 -2.71 6.53 -4.21
C SER A 473 -3.69 7.68 -4.41
N ALA A 474 -3.66 8.34 -5.57
CA ALA A 474 -4.60 9.40 -5.93
C ALA A 474 -6.03 8.87 -6.02
N ASN A 475 -6.23 7.71 -6.64
CA ASN A 475 -7.53 7.05 -6.73
C ASN A 475 -8.06 6.64 -5.35
N LEU A 476 -7.21 6.11 -4.47
CA LEU A 476 -7.59 5.77 -3.10
C LEU A 476 -8.02 7.03 -2.32
N ALA A 477 -7.24 8.12 -2.43
CA ALA A 477 -7.59 9.39 -1.82
C ALA A 477 -8.95 9.93 -2.33
N ALA A 478 -9.21 9.83 -3.64
CA ALA A 478 -10.48 10.25 -4.25
C ALA A 478 -11.67 9.36 -3.86
N LEU A 479 -11.45 8.06 -3.65
CA LEU A 479 -12.49 7.14 -3.16
C LEU A 479 -12.83 7.45 -1.70
N VAL A 480 -11.82 7.71 -0.87
CA VAL A 480 -12.03 8.03 0.54
C VAL A 480 -12.58 9.44 0.74
N SER A 481 -12.24 10.41 -0.12
CA SER A 481 -12.77 11.78 -0.02
C SER A 481 -14.28 11.87 -0.21
N ARG A 482 -14.93 10.82 -0.72
CA ARG A 482 -16.40 10.71 -0.75
C ARG A 482 -17.00 10.56 0.65
N PHE A 483 -16.21 10.10 1.62
CA PHE A 483 -16.62 9.94 3.00
C PHE A 483 -16.16 11.13 3.85
N SER A 484 -17.08 11.73 4.60
CA SER A 484 -16.74 12.77 5.57
C SER A 484 -16.25 12.10 6.85
N VAL A 485 -14.98 12.27 7.16
CA VAL A 485 -14.32 11.67 8.32
C VAL A 485 -14.03 12.76 9.35
N SER A 486 -14.12 12.43 10.63
CA SER A 486 -13.93 13.40 11.73
C SER A 486 -12.52 14.03 11.81
N ALA A 487 -11.56 13.55 11.00
CA ALA A 487 -10.14 13.85 11.09
C ALA A 487 -9.65 15.12 10.35
N THR A 488 -10.53 15.93 9.73
CA THR A 488 -10.07 17.09 8.91
C THR A 488 -10.64 18.44 9.35
N LYS A 489 -10.87 18.66 10.66
CA LYS A 489 -11.12 20.01 11.20
C LYS A 489 -9.99 20.60 12.05
N ALA A 490 -8.95 19.84 12.39
CA ALA A 490 -7.93 20.29 13.33
C ALA A 490 -6.65 20.90 12.72
N HIS A 491 -6.39 20.77 11.41
CA HIS A 491 -5.08 21.16 10.85
C HIS A 491 -5.07 22.37 9.89
N VAL A 492 -6.22 22.88 9.43
CA VAL A 492 -6.25 23.96 8.41
C VAL A 492 -6.03 25.37 9.00
N GLU A 493 -6.10 25.56 10.33
CA GLU A 493 -6.08 26.91 10.93
C GLU A 493 -4.70 27.43 11.41
N ARG A 494 -3.60 26.69 11.22
CA ARG A 494 -2.27 27.09 11.77
C ARG A 494 -1.22 27.59 10.78
N THR A 495 -1.49 27.66 9.48
CA THR A 495 -0.46 28.02 8.49
C THR A 495 -0.83 29.25 7.66
N TYR A 496 -1.21 30.36 8.30
CA TYR A 496 -1.08 31.71 7.74
C TYR A 496 -0.91 32.74 8.87
N LYS A 497 0.27 32.77 9.47
CA LYS A 497 0.83 34.00 10.04
C LYS A 497 2.26 34.14 9.54
N ALA A 498 2.39 34.90 8.45
CA ALA A 498 3.64 35.39 7.94
C ALA A 498 4.29 36.34 8.98
N ALA A 499 5.60 36.20 9.13
CA ALA A 499 6.52 37.23 9.60
C ALA A 499 7.72 37.21 8.65
#